data_AF-A0A7S1MEF8-F1
#
_entry.id   AF-A0A7S1MEF8-F1
#
_cell.length_a   1.000
_cell.length_b   1.000
_cell.length_c   1.000
_cell.angle_alpha   90.00
_cell.angle_beta   90.00
_cell.angle_gamma   90.00
#
_symmetry.space_group_name_H-M   'P 1'
#
loop_
_entity.id
_entity.type
_entity.pdbx_description
1 polymer ?
#
loop_
_entity_poly.entity_id
_entity_poly.type
_entity_poly.pdbx_seq_one_letter_code
_entity_poly.pdbx_strand_id
1 'polypeptide(L)'
;KINLYGTASPSLLEPEYEKWVAFVDNVNRRAPPGMKMVMMSTSWTRMKVELSILNSTLAAFALSVGVSLVAVLIFTGNIVLSLTTVLTTVLVICSLFGFVMSVMRWEFGAV
;
A
#
# COMPACT_ATOMS: atom_id res chain seq x y z
N LYS A 1 -18.81 -22.62 7.94
CA LYS A 1 -18.42 -21.77 6.79
C LYS A 1 -16.91 -21.87 6.62
N ILE A 2 -16.45 -22.62 5.62
CA ILE A 2 -15.03 -22.87 5.32
C ILE A 2 -14.77 -22.04 4.03
N ASN A 3 -13.80 -21.12 4.05
CA ASN A 3 -13.54 -20.05 3.05
C ASN A 3 -14.24 -18.68 3.28
N LEU A 4 -14.04 -18.06 4.44
CA LEU A 4 -14.36 -16.64 4.66
C LEU A 4 -13.26 -15.67 4.19
N TYR A 5 -12.06 -16.17 3.88
CA TYR A 5 -10.84 -15.37 3.70
C TYR A 5 -10.45 -15.09 2.24
N GLY A 6 -11.13 -15.67 1.25
CA GLY A 6 -10.84 -15.42 -0.17
C GLY A 6 -11.19 -13.99 -0.62
N THR A 7 -12.07 -13.31 0.10
CA THR A 7 -12.56 -11.95 -0.20
C THR A 7 -12.34 -10.98 0.97
N ALA A 8 -11.57 -11.36 1.98
CA ALA A 8 -11.31 -10.50 3.13
C ALA A 8 -10.34 -9.37 2.75
N SER A 9 -10.52 -8.19 3.33
CA SER A 9 -9.64 -7.04 3.08
C SER A 9 -8.20 -7.38 3.49
N PRO A 10 -7.17 -6.91 2.75
CA PRO A 10 -5.76 -7.19 3.05
C PRO A 10 -5.37 -6.90 4.50
N SER A 11 -5.93 -5.83 5.09
CA SER A 11 -5.70 -5.43 6.49
C SER A 11 -6.22 -6.43 7.54
N LEU A 12 -7.22 -7.25 7.20
CA LEU A 12 -7.75 -8.31 8.07
C LEU A 12 -6.95 -9.62 7.92
N LEU A 13 -6.32 -9.82 6.77
CA LEU A 13 -5.51 -11.00 6.45
C LEU A 13 -4.06 -10.86 6.94
N GLU A 14 -3.56 -9.64 7.07
CA GLU A 14 -2.22 -9.30 7.54
C GLU A 14 -1.83 -9.93 8.89
N PRO A 15 -2.64 -9.86 9.98
CA PRO A 15 -2.25 -10.47 11.25
C PRO A 15 -2.21 -12.01 11.21
N GLU A 16 -3.07 -12.64 10.40
CA GLU A 16 -3.04 -14.10 10.21
C GLU A 16 -1.86 -14.51 9.32
N TYR A 17 -1.53 -13.68 8.33
CA TYR A 17 -0.33 -13.85 7.52
C TYR A 17 0.94 -13.79 8.39
N GLU A 18 1.06 -12.81 9.28
CA GLU A 18 2.20 -12.68 10.19
C GLU A 18 2.36 -13.89 11.13
N LYS A 19 1.25 -14.37 11.72
CA LYS A 19 1.27 -15.61 12.53
C LYS A 19 1.76 -16.80 11.72
N TRP A 20 1.31 -16.91 10.47
CA TRP A 20 1.72 -17.98 9.57
C TRP A 20 3.20 -17.86 9.16
N VAL A 21 3.70 -16.66 8.90
CA VAL A 21 5.13 -16.41 8.66
C VAL A 21 5.96 -16.79 9.88
N ALA A 22 5.55 -16.39 11.08
CA ALA A 22 6.23 -16.73 12.33
C ALA A 22 6.27 -18.25 12.57
N PHE A 23 5.19 -18.95 12.25
CA PHE A 23 5.14 -20.41 12.29
C PHE A 23 6.15 -21.03 11.29
N VAL A 24 6.10 -20.61 10.03
CA VAL A 24 7.00 -21.12 8.98
C VAL A 24 8.47 -20.83 9.32
N ASP A 25 8.77 -19.66 9.89
CA ASP A 25 10.13 -19.30 10.31
C ASP A 25 10.61 -20.18 11.48
N ASN A 26 9.76 -20.43 12.48
CA ASN A 26 10.08 -21.33 13.59
C ASN A 26 10.34 -22.78 13.12
N VAL A 27 9.56 -23.26 12.15
CA VAL A 27 9.77 -24.59 11.53
C VAL A 27 11.06 -24.61 10.73
N ASN A 28 11.31 -23.59 9.90
CA ASN A 28 12.50 -23.48 9.06
C ASN A 28 13.80 -23.34 9.84
N ARG A 29 13.74 -22.76 11.04
CA ARG A 29 14.88 -22.62 11.95
C ARG A 29 15.34 -23.97 12.51
N ARG A 30 14.43 -24.95 12.59
CA ARG A 30 14.69 -26.31 13.08
C ARG A 30 14.96 -27.30 11.94
N ALA A 31 14.76 -26.89 10.70
CA ALA A 31 14.92 -27.76 9.53
C ALA A 31 16.37 -27.77 9.01
N PRO A 32 16.91 -28.95 8.62
CA PRO A 32 18.21 -29.04 7.98
C PRO A 32 18.23 -28.32 6.62
N PRO A 33 19.41 -27.87 6.14
CA PRO A 33 19.53 -27.21 4.84
C PRO A 33 19.01 -28.13 3.72
N GLY A 34 17.91 -27.73 3.08
CA GLY A 34 17.22 -28.50 2.03
C GLY A 34 15.77 -28.87 2.34
N MET A 35 15.34 -28.83 3.61
CA MET A 35 13.96 -29.14 4.04
C MET A 35 13.20 -27.92 4.56
N LYS A 36 13.53 -26.71 4.06
CA LYS A 36 12.81 -25.50 4.45
C LYS A 36 11.44 -25.46 3.76
N MET A 37 10.40 -25.25 4.55
CA MET A 37 9.05 -24.97 4.11
C MET A 37 8.99 -23.62 3.40
N VAL A 38 8.48 -23.62 2.16
CA VAL A 38 8.19 -22.41 1.40
C VAL A 38 6.70 -22.16 1.43
N MET A 39 6.32 -20.93 1.77
CA MET A 39 4.93 -20.52 1.79
C MET A 39 4.48 -20.19 0.36
N MET A 40 3.71 -21.09 -0.26
CA MET A 40 3.12 -20.87 -1.59
C MET A 40 1.59 -20.89 -1.48
N SER A 41 0.99 -19.70 -1.46
CA SER A 41 -0.45 -19.51 -1.58
C SER A 41 -0.71 -18.27 -2.42
N THR A 42 -1.59 -18.40 -3.41
CA THR A 42 -1.97 -17.30 -4.32
C THR A 42 -2.62 -16.15 -3.55
N SER A 43 -3.39 -16.44 -2.49
CA SER A 43 -4.03 -15.42 -1.65
C SER A 43 -3.01 -14.57 -0.88
N TRP A 44 -1.94 -15.18 -0.35
CA TRP A 44 -0.88 -14.44 0.35
C TRP A 44 -0.04 -13.59 -0.59
N THR A 45 0.24 -14.11 -1.79
CA THR A 45 0.94 -13.34 -2.82
C THR A 45 0.11 -12.14 -3.26
N ARG A 46 -1.20 -12.31 -3.53
CA ARG A 46 -2.09 -11.22 -3.91
C ARG A 46 -2.16 -10.14 -2.82
N MET A 47 -2.38 -10.53 -1.57
CA MET A 47 -2.41 -9.60 -0.43
C MET A 47 -1.11 -8.78 -0.33
N LYS A 48 0.05 -9.43 -0.43
CA LYS A 48 1.34 -8.74 -0.39
C LYS A 48 1.52 -7.74 -1.53
N VAL A 49 1.10 -8.10 -2.73
CA VAL A 49 1.22 -7.22 -3.89
C VAL A 49 0.31 -6.00 -3.72
N GLU A 50 -0.94 -6.19 -3.30
CA GLU A 50 -1.87 -5.09 -3.01
C GLU A 50 -1.32 -4.14 -1.93
N LEU A 51 -0.81 -4.69 -0.82
CA LEU A 51 -0.21 -3.89 0.26
C LEU A 51 1.06 -3.15 -0.22
N SER A 52 1.91 -3.81 -1.00
CA SER A 52 3.12 -3.22 -1.55
C SER A 52 2.82 -2.07 -2.52
N ILE A 53 1.78 -2.21 -3.34
CA ILE A 53 1.32 -1.15 -4.24
C ILE A 53 0.80 0.03 -3.42
N LEU A 54 -0.09 -0.20 -2.46
CA LEU A 54 -0.63 0.85 -1.58
C LEU A 54 0.48 1.63 -0.86
N ASN A 55 1.44 0.92 -0.26
CA ASN A 55 2.55 1.54 0.46
C ASN A 55 3.46 2.34 -0.47
N SER A 56 3.74 1.81 -1.67
CA SER A 56 4.58 2.50 -2.66
C SER A 56 3.89 3.74 -3.22
N THR A 57 2.58 3.67 -3.47
CA THR A 57 1.78 4.82 -3.92
C THR A 57 1.73 5.90 -2.84
N LEU A 58 1.53 5.52 -1.57
CA LEU A 58 1.51 6.48 -0.46
C LEU A 58 2.87 7.17 -0.29
N ALA A 59 3.97 6.40 -0.38
CA ALA A 59 5.32 6.96 -0.33
C ALA A 59 5.60 7.90 -1.50
N ALA A 60 5.24 7.50 -2.73
CA ALA A 60 5.40 8.34 -3.91
C ALA A 60 4.55 9.62 -3.84
N PHE A 61 3.32 9.52 -3.33
CA PHE A 61 2.44 10.67 -3.10
C PHE A 61 3.05 11.64 -2.09
N ALA A 62 3.49 11.13 -0.92
CA ALA A 62 4.10 11.96 0.12
C ALA A 62 5.37 12.65 -0.38
N LEU A 63 6.23 11.94 -1.13
CA LEU A 63 7.42 12.51 -1.74
C LEU A 63 7.08 13.59 -2.77
N SER A 64 6.10 13.34 -3.64
CA SER A 64 5.66 14.29 -4.67
C SER A 64 5.13 15.59 -4.07
N VAL A 65 4.24 15.49 -3.07
CA VAL A 65 3.69 16.65 -2.36
C VAL A 65 4.80 17.38 -1.59
N GLY A 66 5.69 16.65 -0.92
CA GLY A 66 6.81 17.23 -0.18
C GLY A 66 7.78 18.02 -1.07
N VAL A 67 8.20 17.44 -2.19
CA VAL A 67 9.09 18.12 -3.16
C VAL A 67 8.39 19.34 -3.77
N SER A 68 7.10 19.23 -4.09
CA SER A 68 6.32 20.35 -4.62
C SER A 68 6.19 21.49 -3.62
N LEU A 69 5.95 21.19 -2.33
CA LEU A 69 5.94 22.19 -1.26
C LEU A 69 7.29 22.92 -1.17
N VAL A 70 8.39 22.15 -1.13
CA VAL A 70 9.75 22.70 -1.02
C VAL A 70 10.08 23.60 -2.22
N ALA A 71 9.76 23.16 -3.44
CA ALA A 71 9.99 23.95 -4.64
C ALA A 71 9.21 25.27 -4.60
N VAL A 72 7.91 25.24 -4.32
CA VAL A 72 7.07 26.45 -4.27
C VAL A 72 7.53 27.40 -3.16
N LEU A 73 7.94 26.87 -2.00
CA LEU A 73 8.39 27.67 -0.87
C LEU A 73 9.71 28.39 -1.17
N ILE A 74 10.67 27.70 -1.82
CA ILE A 74 11.96 28.31 -2.22
C ILE A 74 11.75 29.41 -3.26
N PHE A 75 10.89 29.19 -4.27
CA PHE A 75 10.69 30.16 -5.34
C PHE A 75 9.81 31.34 -4.94
N THR A 76 8.76 31.10 -4.14
CA THR A 76 7.77 32.14 -3.83
C THR A 76 8.14 32.94 -2.59
N GLY A 77 8.84 32.33 -1.61
CA GLY A 77 9.18 32.96 -0.33
C GLY A 77 7.97 33.29 0.56
N ASN A 78 6.74 33.00 0.11
CA ASN A 78 5.50 33.30 0.82
C ASN A 78 4.80 32.00 1.23
N ILE A 79 4.70 31.79 2.54
CA ILE A 79 4.12 30.59 3.15
C ILE A 79 2.63 30.46 2.82
N VAL A 80 1.88 31.57 2.76
CA VAL A 80 0.42 31.53 2.51
C VAL A 80 0.14 31.00 1.11
N LEU A 81 0.88 31.47 0.10
CA LEU A 81 0.77 31.00 -1.28
C LEU A 81 1.23 29.55 -1.43
N SER A 82 2.31 29.16 -0.75
CA SER A 82 2.79 27.77 -0.77
C SER A 82 1.74 26.80 -0.21
N LEU A 83 1.11 27.17 0.90
CA LEU A 83 0.15 26.31 1.60
C LEU A 83 -1.17 26.17 0.83
N THR A 84 -1.68 27.25 0.23
CA THR A 84 -2.86 27.18 -0.64
C THR A 84 -2.60 26.33 -1.88
N THR A 85 -1.42 26.46 -2.50
CA THR A 85 -1.06 25.69 -3.69
C THR A 85 -0.99 24.19 -3.38
N VAL A 86 -0.33 23.81 -2.29
CA VAL A 86 -0.23 22.40 -1.86
C VAL A 86 -1.59 21.83 -1.48
N LEU A 87 -2.42 22.61 -0.78
CA LEU A 87 -3.78 22.19 -0.47
C LEU A 87 -4.58 21.92 -1.76
N THR A 88 -4.50 22.82 -2.76
CA THR A 88 -5.14 22.61 -4.06
C THR A 88 -4.62 21.35 -4.75
N THR A 89 -3.30 21.09 -4.75
CA THR A 89 -2.72 19.88 -5.33
C THR A 89 -3.27 18.61 -4.67
N VAL A 90 -3.37 18.59 -3.34
CA VAL A 90 -3.93 17.45 -2.60
C VAL A 90 -5.41 17.24 -2.95
N LEU A 91 -6.22 18.31 -3.00
CA LEU A 91 -7.63 18.20 -3.40
C LEU A 91 -7.79 17.67 -4.83
N VAL A 92 -6.95 18.10 -5.77
CA VAL A 92 -6.97 17.62 -7.15
C VAL A 92 -6.64 16.12 -7.19
N ILE A 93 -5.64 15.66 -6.43
CA ILE A 93 -5.29 14.24 -6.37
C ILE A 93 -6.41 13.41 -5.74
N CYS A 94 -6.99 13.86 -4.62
CA CYS A 94 -8.10 13.17 -3.97
C CYS A 94 -9.35 13.09 -4.85
N SER A 95 -9.67 14.17 -5.58
CA SER A 95 -10.83 14.19 -6.49
C SER A 95 -10.61 13.29 -7.71
N LEU A 96 -9.42 13.28 -8.31
CA LEU A 96 -9.06 12.33 -9.37
C LEU A 96 -9.13 10.89 -8.89
N PHE A 97 -8.55 10.59 -7.72
CA PHE A 97 -8.59 9.26 -7.13
C PHE A 97 -10.03 8.82 -6.86
N GLY A 98 -10.85 9.67 -6.25
CA GLY A 98 -12.26 9.40 -5.99
C GLY A 98 -13.06 9.19 -7.27
N PHE A 99 -12.80 9.97 -8.32
CA PHE A 99 -13.44 9.81 -9.61
C PHE A 99 -13.10 8.47 -10.26
N VAL A 100 -11.82 8.10 -10.29
CA VAL A 100 -11.36 6.83 -10.85
C VAL A 100 -11.97 5.63 -10.10
N MET A 101 -11.97 5.68 -8.77
CA MET A 101 -12.53 4.60 -7.96
C MET A 101 -14.06 4.51 -8.05
N SER A 102 -14.75 5.66 -8.02
CA SER A 102 -16.21 5.68 -7.94
C SER A 102 -16.90 5.56 -9.30
N VAL A 103 -16.36 6.20 -10.34
CA VAL A 103 -17.01 6.28 -11.67
C VAL A 103 -16.48 5.20 -12.59
N MET A 104 -15.16 5.05 -12.67
CA MET A 104 -14.54 4.05 -13.55
C MET A 104 -14.52 2.65 -12.94
N ARG A 105 -14.78 2.53 -11.62
CA ARG A 105 -14.74 1.26 -10.86
C ARG A 105 -13.45 0.48 -11.09
N TRP A 106 -12.34 1.18 -11.29
CA TRP A 106 -11.03 0.52 -11.36
C TRP A 106 -10.67 0.00 -9.98
N GLU A 107 -10.42 -1.30 -9.89
CA GLU A 107 -9.95 -1.92 -8.65
C GLU A 107 -8.55 -1.41 -8.34
N PHE A 108 -8.34 -0.95 -7.10
CA PHE A 108 -7.04 -0.50 -6.64
C PHE A 108 -6.21 -1.72 -6.24
N GLY A 109 -5.46 -2.30 -7.18
CA GLY A 109 -4.67 -3.50 -6.93
C GLY A 109 -4.01 -4.06 -8.18
N ALA A 110 -3.11 -5.02 -8.00
CA ALA A 110 -2.58 -5.79 -9.13
C ALA A 110 -3.69 -6.66 -9.71
N VAL A 111 -3.89 -6.55 -11.02
CA VAL A 111 -4.61 -7.54 -11.84
C VAL A 111 -3.92 -8.90 -11.71
#